data_AF-A0A7C6YJ88-F1
#
_entry.id   AF-A0A7C6YJ88-F1
#
_cell.length_a   1.000
_cell.length_b   1.000
_cell.length_c   1.000
_cell.angle_alpha   90.00
_cell.angle_beta   90.00
_cell.angle_gamma   90.00
#
_symmetry.space_group_name_H-M   'P 1'
#
loop_
_entity.id
_entity.type
_entity.pdbx_description
1 polymer ?
#
loop_
_entity_poly.entity_id
_entity_poly.type
_entity_poly.pdbx_seq_one_letter_code
_entity_poly.pdbx_strand_id
1 'polypeptide(L)'
;MQKSVLIMIMGMIILALSASGCLSGGDDENTSSSDQSNDNSQLNTDNPDLSDFKNTNSKSNQQTCTECGGNGVCWGCSGSGVDSEGLTCAVCGGNGVCPACSGTGMMATSQNG
;
A
#
# COMPACT_ATOMS: atom_id res chain seq x y z
N MET A 1 -52.24 -3.10 6.65
CA MET A 1 -51.36 -3.14 7.85
C MET A 1 -50.02 -3.84 7.58
N GLN A 2 -49.97 -4.92 6.78
CA GLN A 2 -48.73 -5.66 6.49
C GLN A 2 -47.63 -4.85 5.77
N LYS A 3 -48.00 -3.93 4.87
CA LYS A 3 -47.04 -3.10 4.11
C LYS A 3 -46.26 -2.11 5.01
N SER A 4 -46.89 -1.61 6.07
CA SER A 4 -46.25 -0.66 7.01
C SER A 4 -45.24 -1.35 7.93
N VAL A 5 -45.50 -2.61 8.29
CA VAL A 5 -44.60 -3.43 9.12
C VAL A 5 -43.32 -3.77 8.35
N LEU A 6 -43.43 -4.08 7.05
CA LEU A 6 -42.28 -4.33 6.19
C LEU A 6 -41.35 -3.12 6.06
N ILE A 7 -41.92 -1.91 5.95
CA ILE A 7 -41.12 -0.66 5.85
C ILE A 7 -40.37 -0.38 7.15
N MET A 8 -41.00 -0.62 8.30
CA MET A 8 -40.36 -0.47 9.62
C MET A 8 -39.21 -1.47 9.82
N ILE A 9 -39.38 -2.73 9.40
CA ILE A 9 -38.33 -3.76 9.51
C ILE A 9 -37.13 -3.41 8.61
N MET A 10 -37.38 -2.98 7.37
CA MET A 10 -36.29 -2.60 6.45
C MET A 10 -35.53 -1.37 6.93
N GLY A 11 -36.21 -0.37 7.51
CA GLY A 11 -35.55 0.81 8.09
C GLY A 11 -34.64 0.48 9.28
N MET A 12 -35.06 -0.44 10.16
CA MET A 12 -34.26 -0.85 11.32
C MET A 12 -33.01 -1.66 10.94
N ILE A 13 -33.08 -2.43 9.85
CA ILE A 13 -31.91 -3.16 9.33
C ILE A 13 -30.87 -2.17 8.79
N ILE A 14 -31.28 -1.13 8.06
CA ILE A 14 -30.36 -0.13 7.49
C ILE A 14 -29.63 0.66 8.59
N LEU A 15 -30.30 0.97 9.71
CA LEU A 15 -29.68 1.64 10.87
C LEU A 15 -28.66 0.76 11.62
N ALA A 16 -28.82 -0.57 11.60
CA ALA A 16 -27.91 -1.49 12.27
C ALA A 16 -26.57 -1.69 11.54
N LEU A 17 -26.53 -1.49 10.21
CA LEU A 17 -25.30 -1.64 9.42
C LEU A 17 -24.33 -0.44 9.50
N SER A 18 -24.75 0.69 10.09
CA SER A 18 -23.91 1.88 10.26
C SER A 18 -23.04 1.88 11.54
N ALA A 19 -23.13 0.86 12.39
CA ALA A 19 -22.32 0.74 13.61
C ALA A 19 -21.15 -0.23 13.41
N SER A 20 -20.20 0.12 12.54
CA SER A 20 -18.84 -0.47 12.54
C SER A 20 -17.85 0.67 12.70
N GLY A 21 -17.83 1.25 13.90
CA GLY A 21 -16.87 2.26 14.32
C GLY A 21 -15.50 1.62 14.59
N CYS A 22 -14.45 2.34 14.20
CA CYS A 22 -13.05 1.96 14.29
C CYS A 22 -12.64 1.43 15.67
N LEU A 23 -12.12 0.21 15.73
CA LEU A 23 -11.16 -0.22 16.74
C LEU A 23 -9.77 -0.07 16.12
N SER A 24 -9.10 1.05 16.43
CA SER A 24 -7.63 1.23 16.41
C SER A 24 -7.32 2.73 16.52
N GLY A 25 -7.53 3.29 17.71
CA GLY A 25 -6.83 4.51 18.13
C GLY A 25 -5.61 4.05 18.92
N GLY A 26 -4.53 3.74 18.21
CA GLY A 26 -3.23 3.50 18.81
C GLY A 26 -2.68 4.83 19.30
N ASP A 27 -2.25 4.82 20.55
CA ASP A 27 -1.50 5.91 21.17
C ASP A 27 -0.12 5.98 20.50
N ASP A 28 0.17 7.08 19.81
CA ASP A 28 1.56 7.42 19.45
C ASP A 28 1.78 8.92 19.71
N GLU A 29 2.05 9.21 20.98
CA GLU A 29 2.74 10.42 21.40
C GLU A 29 4.25 10.27 21.10
N ASN A 30 4.74 10.96 20.07
CA ASN A 30 6.00 11.72 20.12
C ASN A 30 6.05 12.66 18.90
N THR A 31 5.92 13.96 19.09
CA THR A 31 6.96 14.92 19.50
C THR A 31 7.94 15.26 18.38
N SER A 32 7.74 16.49 17.89
CA SER A 32 8.72 17.47 17.44
C SER A 32 9.44 17.26 16.09
N SER A 33 9.22 18.25 15.24
CA SER A 33 10.13 18.68 14.17
C SER A 33 11.58 18.77 14.64
N SER A 34 12.52 18.42 13.75
CA SER A 34 13.74 19.19 13.49
C SER A 34 14.44 18.63 12.25
N ASP A 35 14.64 19.49 11.26
CA ASP A 35 15.70 19.37 10.26
C ASP A 35 17.03 19.08 10.96
N GLN A 36 17.79 18.09 10.49
CA GLN A 36 19.24 18.09 10.64
C GLN A 36 19.93 17.16 9.64
N SER A 37 20.46 17.76 8.58
CA SER A 37 21.63 17.29 7.88
C SER A 37 22.76 17.01 8.89
N ASN A 38 23.39 15.85 8.84
CA ASN A 38 24.76 15.75 9.34
C ASN A 38 25.57 14.67 8.59
N ASP A 39 26.54 15.19 7.85
CA ASP A 39 27.68 14.49 7.26
C ASP A 39 28.58 13.84 8.33
N ASN A 40 29.30 12.81 7.89
CA ASN A 40 30.56 12.28 8.45
C ASN A 40 30.46 11.55 9.81
N SER A 41 31.15 10.45 10.10
CA SER A 41 32.52 10.08 9.76
C SER A 41 32.79 8.65 10.26
N GLN A 42 33.75 7.96 9.64
CA GLN A 42 34.22 6.62 9.97
C GLN A 42 34.71 6.47 11.43
N LEU A 43 34.47 5.33 12.07
CA LEU A 43 35.44 4.75 13.03
C LEU A 43 35.27 3.23 13.12
N ASN A 44 36.33 2.50 12.75
CA ASN A 44 36.46 1.04 12.86
C ASN A 44 36.58 0.59 14.32
N THR A 45 36.05 -0.59 14.68
CA THR A 45 36.57 -1.42 15.78
C THR A 45 36.27 -2.90 15.50
N ASP A 46 37.33 -3.72 15.57
CA ASP A 46 37.44 -5.17 15.31
C ASP A 46 36.55 -6.11 16.17
N ASN A 47 35.90 -7.06 15.49
CA ASN A 47 35.56 -8.50 15.73
C ASN A 47 35.55 -9.15 17.15
N PRO A 48 34.93 -10.35 17.36
CA PRO A 48 34.14 -11.24 16.48
C PRO A 48 32.86 -11.85 17.12
N ASP A 49 31.79 -12.09 16.35
CA ASP A 49 30.89 -13.27 16.38
C ASP A 49 29.64 -12.91 15.55
N LEU A 50 29.79 -12.92 14.21
CA LEU A 50 28.67 -12.70 13.30
C LEU A 50 28.34 -14.03 12.65
N SER A 51 27.39 -14.70 13.28
CA SER A 51 26.62 -15.81 12.76
C SER A 51 26.17 -15.49 11.32
N ASP A 52 26.66 -16.31 10.41
CA ASP A 52 26.08 -16.66 9.11
C ASP A 52 24.90 -15.83 8.61
N PHE A 53 25.16 -14.64 8.07
CA PHE A 53 24.45 -14.11 6.89
C PHE A 53 25.43 -13.27 6.07
N LYS A 54 26.37 -13.96 5.42
CA LYS A 54 27.21 -13.37 4.37
C LYS A 54 26.32 -12.96 3.19
N ASN A 55 25.93 -11.70 3.21
CA ASN A 55 26.01 -10.76 2.09
C ASN A 55 25.64 -11.31 0.72
N THR A 56 24.39 -11.06 0.32
CA THR A 56 24.21 -10.23 -0.87
C THR A 56 23.39 -9.02 -0.46
N ASN A 57 24.09 -7.93 -0.17
CA ASN A 57 23.70 -6.59 -0.60
C ASN A 57 23.62 -6.63 -2.14
N SER A 58 22.64 -7.38 -2.65
CA SER A 58 22.04 -7.06 -3.93
C SER A 58 21.36 -5.75 -3.65
N LYS A 59 22.12 -4.65 -3.78
CA LYS A 59 21.61 -3.31 -3.94
C LYS A 59 20.54 -3.48 -5.00
N SER A 60 19.29 -3.63 -4.53
CA SER A 60 18.22 -4.10 -5.38
C SER A 60 18.11 -3.00 -6.40
N ASN A 61 18.59 -3.26 -7.61
CA ASN A 61 18.62 -2.28 -8.68
C ASN A 61 17.18 -2.24 -9.19
N GLN A 62 16.28 -1.86 -8.30
CA GLN A 62 14.87 -1.77 -8.52
C GLN A 62 14.59 -0.28 -8.46
N GLN A 63 14.13 0.23 -9.58
CA GLN A 63 13.71 1.61 -9.69
C GLN A 63 12.22 1.65 -9.36
N THR A 64 11.75 2.70 -8.70
CA THR A 64 10.32 2.91 -8.49
C THR A 64 9.59 2.91 -9.84
N CYS A 65 8.48 2.18 -9.93
CA CYS A 65 7.63 2.19 -11.11
C CYS A 65 7.00 3.57 -11.28
N THR A 66 7.39 4.25 -12.36
CA THR A 66 6.95 5.62 -12.65
C THR A 66 5.48 5.69 -13.06
N GLU A 67 4.93 4.64 -13.68
CA GLU A 67 3.52 4.61 -14.10
C GLU A 67 2.54 4.68 -12.93
N CYS A 68 2.89 4.09 -11.79
CA CYS A 68 2.05 4.09 -10.59
C CYS A 68 2.66 4.88 -9.43
N GLY A 69 3.76 5.60 -9.67
CA GLY A 69 4.50 6.33 -8.62
C GLY A 69 4.98 5.44 -7.47
N GLY A 70 5.13 4.14 -7.69
CA GLY A 70 5.58 3.18 -6.67
C GLY A 70 4.50 2.49 -5.85
N ASN A 71 3.21 2.80 -6.00
CA ASN A 71 2.18 2.19 -5.16
C ASN A 71 1.71 0.80 -5.63
N GLY A 72 2.00 0.40 -6.88
CA GLY A 72 1.55 -0.87 -7.46
C GLY A 72 0.08 -0.90 -7.90
N VAL A 73 -0.64 0.21 -7.81
CA VAL A 73 -2.09 0.28 -8.06
C VAL A 73 -2.37 0.71 -9.49
N CYS A 74 -3.40 0.10 -10.11
CA CYS A 74 -3.86 0.52 -11.43
C CYS A 74 -4.32 1.99 -11.41
N TRP A 75 -3.68 2.85 -12.20
CA TRP A 75 -4.03 4.26 -12.32
C TRP A 75 -5.38 4.51 -13.00
N GLY A 76 -5.86 3.55 -13.81
CA GLY A 76 -7.14 3.67 -14.53
C GLY A 76 -8.38 3.44 -13.67
N CYS A 77 -8.26 2.72 -12.55
CA CYS A 77 -9.39 2.42 -11.66
C CYS A 77 -9.05 2.62 -10.18
N SER A 78 -7.90 3.23 -9.86
CA SER A 78 -7.42 3.43 -8.49
C SER A 78 -7.44 2.15 -7.62
N GLY A 79 -7.26 0.98 -8.24
CA GLY A 79 -7.25 -0.30 -7.53
C GLY A 79 -8.59 -1.03 -7.41
N SER A 80 -9.71 -0.42 -7.82
CA SER A 80 -11.03 -1.05 -7.69
C SER A 80 -11.27 -2.22 -8.65
N GLY A 81 -10.55 -2.27 -9.77
CA GLY A 81 -10.81 -3.20 -10.87
C GLY A 81 -11.98 -2.81 -11.77
N VAL A 82 -12.68 -1.70 -11.48
CA VAL A 82 -13.85 -1.26 -12.26
C VAL A 82 -13.83 0.24 -12.54
N ASP A 83 -14.47 0.66 -13.63
CA ASP A 83 -14.67 2.07 -13.95
C ASP A 83 -15.85 2.70 -13.18
N SER A 84 -16.16 3.97 -13.47
CA SER A 84 -17.27 4.71 -12.85
C SER A 84 -18.66 4.15 -13.16
N GLU A 85 -18.77 3.33 -14.21
CA GLU A 85 -20.01 2.67 -14.62
C GLU A 85 -20.12 1.25 -14.04
N GLY A 86 -19.10 0.82 -13.28
CA GLY A 86 -19.01 -0.51 -12.69
C GLY A 86 -18.58 -1.60 -13.66
N LEU A 87 -18.10 -1.23 -14.86
CA LEU A 87 -17.58 -2.18 -15.84
C LEU A 87 -16.12 -2.50 -15.53
N THR A 88 -15.66 -3.66 -15.99
CA THR A 88 -14.27 -4.10 -15.79
C THR A 88 -13.29 -3.07 -16.33
N CYS A 89 -12.32 -2.67 -15.51
CA CYS A 89 -11.31 -1.71 -15.91
C CYS A 89 -10.45 -2.29 -17.05
N ALA A 90 -10.48 -1.63 -18.21
CA ALA A 90 -9.74 -2.06 -19.39
C ALA A 90 -8.21 -1.99 -19.22
N VAL A 91 -7.71 -1.12 -18.34
CA VAL A 91 -6.27 -0.93 -18.11
C VAL A 91 -5.64 -2.13 -17.41
N CYS A 92 -6.35 -2.70 -16.43
CA CYS A 92 -5.83 -3.78 -15.58
C CYS A 92 -6.59 -5.11 -15.75
N GLY A 93 -7.58 -5.15 -16.64
CA GLY A 93 -8.42 -6.34 -16.85
C GLY A 93 -9.23 -6.74 -15.62
N GLY A 94 -9.46 -5.81 -14.69
CA GLY A 94 -10.26 -6.04 -13.49
C GLY A 94 -9.51 -6.42 -12.22
N ASN A 95 -8.19 -6.60 -12.25
CA ASN A 95 -7.43 -7.02 -11.07
C ASN A 95 -7.05 -5.85 -10.13
N GLY A 96 -7.21 -4.60 -10.55
CA GLY A 96 -6.85 -3.41 -9.77
C GLY A 96 -5.34 -3.13 -9.68
N VAL A 97 -4.51 -3.91 -10.33
CA VAL A 97 -3.05 -3.88 -10.20
C VAL A 97 -2.41 -3.08 -11.33
N CYS A 98 -1.35 -2.34 -11.04
CA CYS A 98 -0.54 -1.67 -12.05
C CYS A 98 0.09 -2.70 -12.99
N PRO A 99 -0.24 -2.71 -14.30
CA PRO A 99 0.27 -3.72 -15.23
C PRO A 99 1.78 -3.62 -15.46
N ALA A 100 2.36 -2.42 -15.39
CA ALA A 100 3.79 -2.22 -15.67
C ALA A 100 4.73 -2.81 -14.62
N CYS A 101 4.31 -2.84 -13.35
CA CYS A 101 5.10 -3.43 -12.26
C CYS A 101 4.46 -4.68 -11.64
N SER A 102 3.34 -5.15 -12.22
CA SER A 102 2.57 -6.28 -11.68
C SER A 102 2.22 -6.13 -10.19
N GLY A 103 2.01 -4.89 -9.74
CA GLY A 103 1.62 -4.60 -8.35
C GLY A 103 2.74 -4.43 -7.35
N THR A 104 3.99 -4.64 -7.77
CA THR A 104 5.14 -4.50 -6.86
C THR A 104 5.49 -3.04 -6.57
N GLY A 105 5.06 -2.10 -7.41
CA GLY A 105 5.49 -0.71 -7.35
C GLY A 105 6.93 -0.49 -7.83
N MET A 106 7.61 -1.54 -8.31
CA MET A 106 9.02 -1.50 -8.67
C MET A 106 9.24 -2.02 -10.09
N MET A 107 10.13 -1.38 -10.83
CA MET A 107 10.67 -1.84 -12.11
C MET A 107 11.95 -2.62 -11.84
N ALA A 108 12.07 -3.83 -12.38
CA ALA A 108 13.35 -4.50 -12.43
C ALA A 108 14.27 -3.70 -13.36
N THR A 109 15.32 -3.08 -12.84
CA THR A 109 16.35 -2.56 -13.75
C THR A 109 17.15 -3.77 -14.23
N SER A 110 17.15 -3.98 -15.53
CA SER A 110 18.02 -4.99 -16.13
C SER A 110 19.46 -4.56 -15.86
N GLN A 111 20.19 -5.33 -15.06
CA GLN A 111 21.64 -5.18 -14.94
C GLN A 111 22.26 -5.70 -16.25
N ASN A 112 22.28 -4.85 -17.28
CA ASN A 112 23.23 -5.04 -18.37
C ASN A 112 24.58 -4.52 -17.88
N GLY A 113 25.41 -5.46 -17.43
CA GLY A 113 26.84 -5.25 -17.20
C GLY A 113 27.63 -5.20 -18.51
#